data_AF-A0A932M9L9-F1
#
_entry.id   AF-A0A932M9L9-F1
#
_cell.length_a   1.000
_cell.length_b   1.000
_cell.length_c   1.000
_cell.angle_alpha   90.00
_cell.angle_beta   90.00
_cell.angle_gamma   90.00
#
_symmetry.space_group_name_H-M   'P 1'
#
loop_
_entity.id
_entity.type
_entity.pdbx_description
1 polymer ?
#
loop_
_entity_poly.entity_id
_entity_poly.type
_entity_poly.pdbx_seq_one_letter_code
_entity_poly.pdbx_strand_id
1 'polypeptide(L)'
;LYLLPLFPPVAIFVACYFVHLFQQEISQDALYRGLGHLFFNLLWIGALALPVVTWFYQREAIWISLPFAFVMAGGGLITAVGIWRRLPSTVFFSAALTIVLGMLCVSVWILPFLDSYKSGKPFSLLIKKTVPLTQPLYIYADTMNDFNFYTEREIISVLSSPAEVEKVTSGAKMAYVLIKERDLSRVDIGAEGKVLAESRLGDKKWYLVLVRR
;
A
#
# COMPACT_ATOMS: atom_id res chain seq x y z
N LEU A 1 9.01 -12.34 10.50
CA LEU A 1 8.97 -13.66 9.83
C LEU A 1 9.71 -13.55 8.51
N TYR A 2 10.83 -14.27 8.34
CA TYR A 2 11.59 -14.31 7.09
C TYR A 2 11.37 -15.66 6.40
N LEU A 3 10.24 -15.82 5.71
CA LEU A 3 9.96 -17.01 4.89
C LEU A 3 10.52 -16.88 3.46
N LEU A 4 11.05 -15.71 3.10
CA LEU A 4 11.65 -15.45 1.77
C LEU A 4 12.69 -16.49 1.33
N PRO A 5 13.57 -17.01 2.21
CA PRO A 5 14.54 -18.04 1.81
C PRO A 5 13.91 -19.38 1.39
N LEU A 6 12.63 -19.64 1.71
CA LEU A 6 11.95 -20.88 1.36
C LEU A 6 11.38 -20.88 -0.07
N PHE A 7 11.29 -19.73 -0.74
CA PHE A 7 10.68 -19.66 -2.07
C PHE A 7 11.45 -20.45 -3.14
N PRO A 8 12.79 -20.32 -3.26
CA PRO A 8 13.55 -21.09 -4.25
C PRO A 8 13.38 -22.62 -4.12
N PRO A 9 13.56 -23.26 -2.94
CA PRO A 9 13.40 -24.70 -2.83
C PRO A 9 11.95 -25.15 -3.08
N VAL A 10 10.95 -24.38 -2.65
CA VAL A 10 9.54 -24.68 -2.91
C VAL A 10 9.23 -24.61 -4.42
N ALA A 11 9.79 -23.63 -5.14
CA ALA A 11 9.60 -23.51 -6.58
C ALA A 11 10.18 -24.72 -7.34
N ILE A 12 11.37 -25.21 -6.94
CA ILE A 12 11.97 -26.42 -7.52
C ILE A 12 11.08 -27.63 -7.26
N PHE A 13 10.60 -27.80 -6.03
CA PHE A 13 9.71 -28.91 -5.68
C PHE A 13 8.42 -28.90 -6.53
N VAL A 14 7.80 -27.73 -6.68
CA VAL A 14 6.60 -27.55 -7.52
C VAL A 14 6.91 -27.87 -8.99
N ALA A 15 8.05 -27.42 -9.52
CA ALA A 15 8.46 -27.70 -10.89
C ALA A 15 8.64 -29.21 -11.13
N CYS A 16 9.38 -29.91 -10.25
CA CYS A 16 9.55 -31.35 -10.32
C CYS A 16 8.19 -32.08 -10.26
N TYR A 17 7.28 -31.65 -9.38
CA TYR A 17 5.94 -32.22 -9.28
C TYR A 17 5.16 -32.11 -10.61
N PHE A 18 5.19 -30.95 -11.27
CA PHE A 18 4.52 -30.76 -12.55
C PHE A 18 5.16 -31.55 -13.69
N VAL A 19 6.49 -31.73 -13.69
CA VAL A 19 7.18 -32.58 -14.68
C VAL A 19 6.70 -34.03 -14.59
N HIS A 20 6.67 -34.61 -13.39
CA HIS A 20 6.18 -35.98 -13.19
C HIS A 20 4.69 -36.11 -13.55
N LEU A 21 3.87 -35.08 -13.28
CA LEU A 21 2.47 -35.03 -13.72
C LEU A 21 2.32 -35.00 -15.24
N PHE A 22 3.19 -34.28 -15.96
CA PHE A 22 3.16 -34.23 -17.43
C PHE A 22 3.56 -35.56 -18.05
N GLN A 23 4.52 -36.26 -17.42
CA GLN A 23 4.98 -37.58 -17.83
C GLN A 23 4.03 -38.72 -17.39
N GLN A 24 2.94 -38.39 -16.68
CA GLN A 24 1.97 -39.35 -16.14
C GLN A 24 2.56 -40.37 -15.14
N GLU A 25 3.71 -40.05 -14.54
CA GLU A 25 4.37 -40.92 -13.56
C GLU A 25 3.66 -40.91 -12.20
N ILE A 26 2.85 -39.86 -11.96
CA ILE A 26 2.08 -39.69 -10.72
C ILE A 26 0.60 -39.50 -11.08
N SER A 27 -0.28 -40.25 -10.41
CA SER A 27 -1.73 -40.07 -10.52
C SER A 27 -2.19 -38.80 -9.80
N GLN A 28 -3.10 -38.03 -10.41
CA GLN A 28 -3.75 -36.91 -9.74
C GLN A 28 -4.68 -37.42 -8.62
N ASP A 29 -4.20 -37.39 -7.39
CA ASP A 29 -4.98 -37.75 -6.20
C ASP A 29 -6.26 -36.92 -6.08
N ALA A 30 -7.31 -37.55 -5.56
CA ALA A 30 -8.61 -36.89 -5.37
C ALA A 30 -8.51 -35.70 -4.39
N LEU A 31 -7.64 -35.81 -3.38
CA LEU A 31 -7.39 -34.74 -2.40
C LEU A 31 -6.76 -33.51 -3.06
N TYR A 32 -5.75 -33.70 -3.92
CA TYR A 32 -5.11 -32.61 -4.65
C TYR A 32 -6.12 -31.89 -5.56
N ARG A 33 -6.95 -32.65 -6.28
CA ARG A 33 -8.01 -32.09 -7.13
C ARG A 33 -9.04 -31.31 -6.31
N GLY A 34 -9.46 -31.86 -5.16
CA GLY A 34 -10.40 -31.20 -4.26
C GLY A 34 -9.86 -29.87 -3.74
N LEU A 35 -8.62 -29.86 -3.23
CA LEU A 35 -7.96 -28.65 -2.73
C LEU A 35 -7.69 -27.63 -3.84
N GLY A 36 -7.21 -28.08 -5.00
CA GLY A 36 -6.98 -27.22 -6.14
C GLY A 36 -8.27 -26.57 -6.62
N HIS A 37 -9.35 -27.34 -6.75
CA HIS A 37 -10.67 -26.78 -7.06
C HIS A 37 -11.14 -25.78 -6.02
N LEU A 38 -11.05 -26.10 -4.73
CA LEU A 38 -11.45 -25.18 -3.67
C LEU A 38 -10.67 -23.87 -3.76
N PHE A 39 -9.34 -23.94 -3.86
CA PHE A 39 -8.47 -22.78 -3.93
C PHE A 39 -8.76 -21.90 -5.14
N PHE A 40 -8.78 -22.46 -6.35
CA PHE A 40 -8.97 -21.68 -7.57
C PHE A 40 -10.40 -21.17 -7.71
N ASN A 41 -11.40 -21.86 -7.15
CA ASN A 41 -12.76 -21.33 -7.08
C ASN A 41 -12.88 -20.14 -6.13
N LEU A 42 -12.28 -20.23 -4.93
CA LEU A 42 -12.21 -19.10 -4.01
C LEU A 42 -11.43 -17.92 -4.63
N LEU A 43 -10.38 -18.21 -5.40
CA LEU A 43 -9.58 -17.19 -6.07
C LEU A 43 -10.41 -16.36 -7.06
N TRP A 44 -11.13 -17.01 -7.98
CA TRP A 44 -11.88 -16.25 -8.99
C TRP A 44 -13.11 -15.56 -8.40
N ILE A 45 -13.79 -16.17 -7.43
CA ILE A 45 -14.91 -15.53 -6.71
C ILE A 45 -14.41 -14.32 -5.92
N GLY A 46 -13.32 -14.48 -5.17
CA GLY A 46 -12.72 -13.40 -4.39
C GLY A 46 -12.21 -12.26 -5.28
N ALA A 47 -11.62 -12.58 -6.43
CA ALA A 47 -11.18 -11.58 -7.40
C ALA A 47 -12.35 -10.74 -7.94
N LEU A 48 -13.51 -11.35 -8.24
CA LEU A 48 -14.70 -10.62 -8.69
C LEU A 48 -15.36 -9.80 -7.58
N ALA A 49 -15.18 -10.17 -6.31
CA ALA A 49 -15.63 -9.38 -5.17
C ALA A 49 -14.79 -8.11 -4.95
N LEU A 50 -13.55 -8.09 -5.45
CA LEU A 50 -12.59 -7.01 -5.18
C LEU A 50 -13.07 -5.63 -5.70
N PRO A 51 -13.62 -5.48 -6.93
CA PRO A 51 -14.23 -4.22 -7.38
C PRO A 51 -15.44 -3.76 -6.54
N VAL A 52 -16.20 -4.71 -5.98
CA VAL A 52 -17.34 -4.38 -5.10
C VAL A 52 -16.82 -3.82 -3.78
N VAL A 53 -15.80 -4.45 -3.20
CA VAL A 53 -15.14 -3.95 -2.00
C VAL A 53 -14.53 -2.58 -2.25
N THR A 54 -13.79 -2.39 -3.35
CA THR A 54 -13.18 -1.08 -3.66
C THR A 54 -14.24 0.00 -3.88
N TRP A 55 -15.41 -0.33 -4.45
CA TRP A 55 -16.51 0.63 -4.57
C TRP A 55 -16.99 1.19 -3.21
N PHE A 56 -17.07 0.34 -2.18
CA PHE A 56 -17.53 0.77 -0.86
C PHE A 56 -16.48 1.57 -0.08
N TYR A 57 -15.19 1.24 -0.22
CA TYR A 57 -14.12 1.91 0.53
C TYR A 57 -13.50 3.09 -0.21
N GLN A 58 -13.31 2.99 -1.53
CA GLN A 58 -12.61 3.98 -2.33
C GLN A 58 -13.06 3.93 -3.80
N ARG A 59 -14.16 4.63 -4.12
CA ARG A 59 -14.80 4.61 -5.45
C ARG A 59 -13.83 4.90 -6.61
N GLU A 60 -12.85 5.76 -6.41
CA GLU A 60 -11.84 6.11 -7.43
C GLU A 60 -10.91 4.94 -7.77
N ALA A 61 -10.72 3.98 -6.86
CA ALA A 61 -9.87 2.81 -7.04
C ALA A 61 -10.53 1.70 -7.85
N ILE A 62 -11.82 1.81 -8.21
CA ILE A 62 -12.55 0.74 -8.91
C ILE A 62 -11.88 0.41 -10.25
N TRP A 63 -11.55 1.44 -11.04
CA TRP A 63 -10.93 1.30 -12.36
C TRP A 63 -9.54 0.67 -12.30
N ILE A 64 -8.81 0.94 -11.21
CA ILE A 64 -7.47 0.42 -10.94
C ILE A 64 -7.54 -1.08 -10.56
N SER A 65 -8.63 -1.46 -9.91
CA SER A 65 -8.84 -2.81 -9.39
C SER A 65 -9.38 -3.80 -10.43
N LEU A 66 -10.04 -3.31 -11.49
CA LEU A 66 -10.67 -4.13 -12.53
C LEU A 66 -9.67 -5.00 -13.32
N PRO A 67 -8.55 -4.49 -13.85
CA PRO A 67 -7.60 -5.32 -14.60
C PRO A 67 -7.08 -6.50 -13.77
N PHE A 68 -6.75 -6.25 -12.51
CA PHE A 68 -6.31 -7.29 -11.58
C PHE A 68 -7.42 -8.31 -11.32
N ALA A 69 -8.65 -7.85 -11.07
CA ALA A 69 -9.80 -8.73 -10.87
C ALA A 69 -10.06 -9.64 -12.08
N PHE A 70 -10.02 -9.10 -13.30
CA PHE A 70 -10.20 -9.89 -14.52
C PHE A 70 -9.09 -10.92 -14.74
N VAL A 71 -7.83 -10.54 -14.52
CA VAL A 71 -6.70 -11.47 -14.64
C VAL A 71 -6.83 -12.61 -13.64
N MET A 72 -7.09 -12.30 -12.38
CA MET A 72 -7.20 -13.31 -11.32
C MET A 72 -8.45 -14.18 -11.49
N ALA A 73 -9.57 -13.61 -11.91
CA ALA A 73 -10.80 -14.35 -12.15
C ALA A 73 -10.70 -15.26 -13.37
N GLY A 74 -10.24 -14.73 -14.52
CA GLY A 74 -10.04 -15.52 -15.73
C GLY A 74 -8.99 -16.62 -15.53
N GLY A 75 -7.87 -16.26 -14.92
CA GLY A 75 -6.81 -17.19 -14.56
C GLY A 75 -7.26 -18.31 -13.63
N GLY A 76 -7.94 -17.96 -12.54
CA GLY A 76 -8.52 -18.92 -11.60
C GLY A 76 -9.55 -19.85 -12.25
N LEU A 77 -10.44 -19.32 -13.10
CA LEU A 77 -11.43 -20.11 -13.82
C LEU A 77 -10.79 -21.08 -14.82
N ILE A 78 -9.84 -20.61 -15.64
CA ILE A 78 -9.12 -21.47 -16.60
C ILE A 78 -8.37 -22.58 -15.85
N THR A 79 -7.73 -22.24 -14.72
CA THR A 79 -7.00 -23.22 -13.91
C THR A 79 -7.96 -24.26 -13.32
N ALA A 80 -9.11 -23.83 -12.77
CA ALA A 80 -10.14 -24.72 -12.24
C ALA A 80 -10.70 -25.66 -13.34
N VAL A 81 -10.98 -25.14 -14.54
CA VAL A 81 -11.40 -25.96 -15.69
C VAL A 81 -10.29 -26.93 -16.11
N GLY A 82 -9.03 -26.52 -16.09
CA GLY A 82 -7.87 -27.37 -16.36
C GLY A 82 -7.76 -28.54 -15.38
N ILE A 83 -7.98 -28.30 -14.08
CA ILE A 83 -8.03 -29.35 -13.06
C ILE A 83 -9.19 -30.30 -13.34
N TRP A 84 -10.39 -29.78 -13.67
CA TRP A 84 -11.56 -30.60 -13.96
C TRP A 84 -11.33 -31.52 -15.16
N ARG A 85 -10.75 -30.97 -16.24
CA ARG A 85 -10.45 -31.69 -17.48
C ARG A 85 -9.18 -32.54 -17.42
N ARG A 86 -8.48 -32.56 -16.28
CA ARG A 86 -7.22 -33.29 -16.08
C ARG A 86 -6.13 -32.90 -17.08
N LEU A 87 -6.02 -31.60 -17.37
CA LEU A 87 -5.03 -31.02 -18.27
C LEU A 87 -3.91 -30.35 -17.45
N PRO A 88 -2.91 -31.10 -16.97
CA PRO A 88 -1.91 -30.56 -16.05
C PRO A 88 -1.10 -29.41 -16.68
N SER A 89 -0.83 -29.46 -18.00
CA SER A 89 -0.14 -28.40 -18.72
C SER A 89 -0.94 -27.09 -18.68
N THR A 90 -2.25 -27.15 -18.93
CA THR A 90 -3.14 -26.00 -18.80
C THR A 90 -3.10 -25.45 -17.38
N VAL A 91 -3.17 -26.29 -16.34
CA VAL A 91 -3.11 -25.86 -14.94
C VAL A 91 -1.82 -25.10 -14.64
N PHE A 92 -0.67 -25.65 -15.04
CA PHE A 92 0.63 -25.02 -14.82
C PHE A 92 0.75 -23.67 -15.53
N PHE A 93 0.51 -23.64 -16.85
CA PHE A 93 0.70 -22.42 -17.64
C PHE A 93 -0.31 -21.33 -17.27
N SER A 94 -1.57 -21.71 -17.01
CA SER A 94 -2.59 -20.73 -16.58
C SER A 94 -2.26 -20.16 -15.20
N ALA A 95 -1.87 -20.99 -14.22
CA ALA A 95 -1.47 -20.49 -12.90
C ALA A 95 -0.24 -19.58 -12.97
N ALA A 96 0.81 -19.97 -13.71
CA ALA A 96 2.01 -19.17 -13.89
C ALA A 96 1.70 -17.82 -14.57
N LEU A 97 0.94 -17.85 -15.66
CA LEU A 97 0.53 -16.64 -16.38
C LEU A 97 -0.33 -15.72 -15.50
N THR A 98 -1.24 -16.29 -14.70
CA THR A 98 -2.09 -15.54 -13.77
C THR A 98 -1.24 -14.80 -12.74
N ILE A 99 -0.23 -15.45 -12.16
CA ILE A 99 0.67 -14.83 -11.19
C ILE A 99 1.48 -13.71 -11.85
N VAL A 100 2.07 -13.96 -13.03
CA VAL A 100 2.88 -12.96 -13.74
C VAL A 100 2.05 -11.74 -14.11
N LEU A 101 0.89 -11.95 -14.73
CA LEU A 101 -0.01 -10.86 -15.11
C LEU A 101 -0.58 -10.16 -13.87
N GLY A 102 -0.92 -10.90 -12.82
CA GLY A 102 -1.41 -10.33 -11.56
C GLY A 102 -0.36 -9.44 -10.90
N MET A 103 0.90 -9.88 -10.86
CA MET A 103 2.01 -9.06 -10.37
C MET A 103 2.25 -7.83 -11.24
N LEU A 104 2.17 -7.96 -12.56
CA LEU A 104 2.23 -6.81 -13.47
C LEU A 104 1.10 -5.80 -13.16
N CYS A 105 -0.13 -6.28 -12.96
CA CYS A 105 -1.26 -5.44 -12.61
C CYS A 105 -1.01 -4.69 -11.30
N VAL A 106 -0.51 -5.41 -10.29
CA VAL A 106 -0.19 -4.84 -8.98
C VAL A 106 0.90 -3.77 -9.14
N SER A 107 1.98 -4.05 -9.87
CA SER A 107 3.10 -3.13 -10.03
C SER A 107 2.76 -1.88 -10.86
N VAL A 108 1.94 -2.01 -11.90
CA VAL A 108 1.63 -0.91 -12.81
C VAL A 108 0.47 -0.05 -12.32
N TRP A 109 -0.54 -0.65 -11.68
CA TRP A 109 -1.77 0.07 -11.31
C TRP A 109 -1.94 0.23 -9.80
N ILE A 110 -1.83 -0.85 -9.04
CA ILE A 110 -2.16 -0.83 -7.60
C ILE A 110 -1.07 -0.15 -6.77
N LEU A 111 0.20 -0.48 -6.98
CA LEU A 111 1.30 0.07 -6.20
C LEU A 111 1.47 1.58 -6.40
N PRO A 112 1.43 2.14 -7.63
CA PRO A 112 1.50 3.60 -7.80
C PRO A 112 0.34 4.33 -7.15
N PHE A 113 -0.86 3.75 -7.21
CA PHE A 113 -2.03 4.30 -6.52
C PHE A 113 -1.84 4.27 -5.00
N LEU A 114 -1.43 3.13 -4.44
CA LEU A 114 -1.17 2.99 -3.00
C LEU A 114 -0.03 3.89 -2.53
N ASP A 115 1.02 4.06 -3.33
CA ASP A 115 2.13 4.96 -3.04
C ASP A 115 1.62 6.40 -3.01
N SER A 116 0.84 6.84 -4.00
CA SER A 116 0.25 8.18 -3.97
C SER A 116 -0.71 8.41 -2.79
N TYR A 117 -1.42 7.36 -2.37
CA TYR A 117 -2.40 7.43 -1.28
C TYR A 117 -1.73 7.41 0.10
N LYS A 118 -0.71 6.56 0.31
CA LYS A 118 -0.07 6.36 1.62
C LYS A 118 1.24 7.12 1.80
N SER A 119 1.97 7.39 0.72
CA SER A 119 3.25 8.09 0.80
C SER A 119 3.02 9.56 1.11
N GLY A 120 3.73 10.05 2.13
CA GLY A 120 3.80 11.48 2.41
C GLY A 120 4.56 12.28 1.36
N LYS A 121 5.18 11.65 0.35
CA LYS A 121 6.08 12.27 -0.61
C LYS A 121 5.55 13.57 -1.24
N PRO A 122 4.32 13.65 -1.81
CA PRO A 122 3.84 14.90 -2.41
C PRO A 122 3.76 16.04 -1.39
N PHE A 123 3.29 15.74 -0.18
CA PHE A 123 3.18 16.71 0.90
C PHE A 123 4.55 17.12 1.44
N SER A 124 5.47 16.17 1.63
CA SER A 124 6.86 16.43 2.02
C SER A 124 7.59 17.32 1.03
N LEU A 125 7.40 17.12 -0.27
CA LEU A 125 8.00 17.97 -1.31
C LEU A 125 7.41 19.39 -1.29
N LEU A 126 6.13 19.54 -0.95
CA LEU A 126 5.51 20.85 -0.72
C LEU A 126 6.12 21.53 0.51
N ILE A 127 6.25 20.81 1.63
CA ILE A 127 6.90 21.31 2.85
C ILE A 127 8.33 21.75 2.55
N LYS A 128 9.10 20.96 1.80
CA LYS A 128 10.47 21.28 1.39
C LYS A 128 10.55 22.60 0.61
N LYS A 129 9.58 22.87 -0.27
CA LYS A 129 9.50 24.12 -1.04
C LYS A 129 9.07 25.31 -0.17
N THR A 130 8.23 25.08 0.84
CA THR A 130 7.66 26.13 1.69
C THR A 130 8.57 26.50 2.86
N VAL A 131 9.26 25.53 3.47
CA VAL A 131 10.04 25.70 4.70
C VAL A 131 11.53 25.55 4.41
N PRO A 132 12.32 26.64 4.46
CA PRO A 132 13.77 26.59 4.27
C PRO A 132 14.45 25.62 5.25
N LEU A 133 15.49 24.92 4.82
CA LEU A 133 16.24 23.97 5.66
C LEU A 133 16.83 24.61 6.93
N THR A 134 17.13 25.91 6.89
CA THR A 134 17.63 26.69 8.03
C THR A 134 16.58 27.00 9.08
N GLN A 135 15.29 26.83 8.76
CA GLN A 135 14.19 27.07 9.69
C GLN A 135 13.81 25.77 10.41
N PRO A 136 13.43 25.85 11.70
CA PRO A 136 13.00 24.70 12.45
C PRO A 136 11.60 24.26 11.98
N LEU A 137 11.48 22.95 11.76
CA LEU A 137 10.22 22.26 11.45
C LEU A 137 9.95 21.28 12.58
N TYR A 138 8.69 21.18 12.98
CA TYR A 138 8.24 20.32 14.07
C TYR A 138 7.07 19.44 13.63
N ILE A 139 6.90 18.28 14.26
CA ILE A 139 5.70 17.43 14.10
C ILE A 139 4.96 17.40 15.42
N TYR A 140 3.65 17.68 15.41
CA TYR A 140 2.82 17.64 16.59
C TYR A 140 2.16 16.26 16.79
N ALA A 141 2.37 15.67 17.96
CA ALA A 141 1.71 14.46 18.46
C ALA A 141 1.73 13.25 17.49
N ASP A 142 2.80 13.12 16.69
CA ASP A 142 3.01 11.97 15.80
C ASP A 142 4.49 11.73 15.49
N THR A 143 4.81 10.53 15.01
CA THR A 143 6.16 10.13 14.59
C THR A 143 6.10 9.58 13.16
N MET A 144 6.39 10.41 12.17
CA MET A 144 6.46 9.98 10.77
C MET A 144 7.88 10.18 10.22
N ASN A 145 8.64 9.09 10.15
CA ASN A 145 10.00 9.07 9.60
C ASN A 145 10.03 9.40 8.10
N ASP A 146 8.94 9.16 7.38
CA ASP A 146 8.82 9.45 5.95
C ASP A 146 9.00 10.95 5.66
N PHE A 147 8.56 11.84 6.57
CA PHE A 147 8.76 13.27 6.42
C PHE A 147 10.24 13.63 6.49
N ASN A 148 11.01 13.03 7.40
CA ASN A 148 12.46 13.27 7.51
C ASN A 148 13.15 12.96 6.16
N PHE A 149 12.87 11.78 5.61
CA PHE A 149 13.46 11.33 4.35
C PHE A 149 13.13 12.27 3.18
N TYR A 150 11.85 12.55 2.94
CA TYR A 150 11.45 13.33 1.76
C TYR A 150 11.65 14.85 1.89
N THR A 151 11.76 15.38 3.12
CA THR A 151 12.12 16.79 3.35
C THR A 151 13.63 17.01 3.42
N GLU A 152 14.43 15.94 3.32
CA GLU A 152 15.90 15.96 3.45
C GLU A 152 16.35 16.56 4.78
N ARG A 153 15.63 16.23 5.86
CA ARG A 153 15.98 16.61 7.24
C ARG A 153 16.35 15.36 7.99
N GLU A 154 17.49 15.40 8.69
CA GLU A 154 17.99 14.25 9.45
C GLU A 154 16.98 13.84 10.55
N ILE A 155 16.51 14.82 11.33
CA ILE A 155 15.50 14.63 12.38
C ILE A 155 14.58 15.84 12.42
N ILE A 156 13.27 15.61 12.28
CA ILE A 156 12.24 16.59 12.62
C ILE A 156 11.81 16.36 14.06
N SER A 157 11.93 17.38 14.91
CA SER A 157 11.59 17.27 16.32
C SER A 157 10.09 17.10 16.54
N VAL A 158 9.72 16.17 17.42
CA VAL A 158 8.32 15.89 17.75
C VAL A 158 7.93 16.69 18.99
N LEU A 159 6.83 17.43 18.88
CA LEU A 159 6.18 18.16 19.98
C LEU A 159 5.01 17.32 20.46
N SER A 160 5.08 16.85 21.71
CA SER A 160 4.12 15.87 22.25
C SER A 160 2.90 16.53 22.89
N SER A 161 2.97 17.83 23.20
CA SER A 161 1.93 18.55 23.93
C SER A 161 1.75 20.00 23.44
N PRO A 162 0.56 20.61 23.65
CA PRO A 162 0.34 22.02 23.28
C PRO A 162 1.32 22.97 23.96
N ALA A 163 1.69 22.67 25.22
CA ALA A 163 2.64 23.46 25.99
C ALA A 163 4.04 23.49 25.34
N GLU A 164 4.46 22.41 24.65
CA GLU A 164 5.71 22.40 23.90
C GLU A 164 5.64 23.30 22.66
N VAL A 165 4.47 23.35 21.99
CA VAL A 165 4.26 24.29 20.87
C VAL A 165 4.31 25.73 21.36
N GLU A 166 3.68 26.05 22.49
CA GLU A 166 3.75 27.38 23.11
C GLU A 166 5.18 27.75 23.52
N LYS A 167 5.94 26.82 24.08
CA LYS A 167 7.35 27.04 24.45
C LYS A 167 8.23 27.34 23.24
N VAL A 168 8.02 26.62 22.14
CA VAL A 168 8.78 26.84 20.89
C VAL A 168 8.43 28.20 20.28
N THR A 169 7.15 28.57 20.28
CA THR A 169 6.65 29.81 19.66
C THR A 169 6.91 31.07 20.49
N SER A 170 7.05 30.93 21.81
CA SER A 170 7.51 32.01 22.69
C SER A 170 9.02 32.23 22.58
N GLY A 171 9.80 31.17 22.37
CA GLY A 171 11.26 31.25 22.18
C GLY A 171 11.68 31.64 20.76
N ALA A 172 10.93 31.25 19.74
CA ALA A 172 11.19 31.54 18.34
C ALA A 172 10.13 32.48 17.76
N LYS A 173 10.54 33.58 17.09
CA LYS A 173 9.64 34.54 16.42
C LYS A 173 8.69 33.89 15.39
N MET A 174 9.00 32.69 14.93
CA MET A 174 8.18 31.88 14.01
C MET A 174 8.55 30.41 14.14
N ALA A 175 7.56 29.52 14.05
CA ALA A 175 7.77 28.08 14.01
C ALA A 175 6.87 27.41 12.97
N TYR A 176 7.40 26.41 12.26
CA TYR A 176 6.64 25.60 11.32
C TYR A 176 6.27 24.27 11.97
N VAL A 177 4.98 23.95 11.98
CA VAL A 177 4.46 22.75 12.65
C VAL A 177 3.61 21.93 11.69
N LEU A 178 3.93 20.64 11.58
CA LEU A 178 3.10 19.64 10.93
C LEU A 178 2.11 19.09 11.94
N ILE A 179 0.81 19.20 11.64
CA ILE A 179 -0.25 18.81 12.56
C ILE A 179 -1.39 18.12 11.80
N LYS A 180 -1.98 17.11 12.41
CA LYS A 180 -3.18 16.46 11.87
C LYS A 180 -4.41 17.32 12.13
N GLU A 181 -5.41 17.20 11.25
CA GLU A 181 -6.70 17.89 11.39
C GLU A 181 -7.35 17.69 12.76
N ARG A 182 -7.41 16.45 13.24
CA ARG A 182 -8.01 16.12 14.54
C ARG A 182 -7.34 16.80 15.74
N ASP A 183 -6.09 17.23 15.55
CA ASP A 183 -5.24 17.80 16.58
C ASP A 183 -5.09 19.33 16.41
N LEU A 184 -5.53 19.90 15.28
CA LEU A 184 -5.41 21.31 14.96
C LEU A 184 -6.12 22.22 15.97
N SER A 185 -7.28 21.81 16.48
CA SER A 185 -8.05 22.56 17.48
C SER A 185 -7.41 22.56 18.88
N ARG A 186 -6.39 21.73 19.12
CA ARG A 186 -5.72 21.59 20.41
C ARG A 186 -4.53 22.54 20.57
N VAL A 187 -4.16 23.25 19.50
CA VAL A 187 -2.98 24.09 19.44
C VAL A 187 -3.41 25.52 19.10
N ASP A 188 -3.01 26.48 19.93
CA ASP A 188 -3.14 27.90 19.62
C ASP A 188 -2.10 28.28 18.57
N ILE A 189 -2.57 28.63 17.37
CA ILE A 189 -1.72 29.02 16.25
C ILE A 189 -1.31 30.51 16.31
N GLY A 190 -1.86 31.26 17.26
CA GLY A 190 -1.65 32.71 17.42
C GLY A 190 -2.45 33.54 16.40
N ALA A 191 -2.59 34.84 16.66
CA ALA A 191 -3.39 35.75 15.82
C ALA A 191 -2.81 35.94 14.40
N GLU A 192 -1.50 35.79 14.23
CA GLU A 192 -0.83 35.82 12.93
C GLU A 192 -0.57 34.42 12.33
N GLY A 193 -1.01 33.36 13.02
CA GLY A 193 -0.84 31.98 12.58
C GLY A 193 -1.61 31.68 11.30
N LYS A 194 -1.00 30.92 10.39
CA LYS A 194 -1.61 30.59 9.09
C LYS A 194 -1.32 29.16 8.68
N VAL A 195 -2.34 28.51 8.12
CA VAL A 195 -2.17 27.26 7.39
C VAL A 195 -1.48 27.59 6.06
N LEU A 196 -0.29 27.04 5.84
CA LEU A 196 0.51 27.27 4.63
C LEU A 196 0.26 26.20 3.57
N ALA A 197 -0.03 24.98 3.99
CA ALA A 197 -0.35 23.87 3.10
C ALA A 197 -1.23 22.86 3.81
N GLU A 198 -2.04 22.15 3.02
CA GLU A 198 -2.81 21.00 3.46
C GLU A 198 -2.62 19.84 2.50
N SER A 199 -2.67 18.62 3.01
CA SER A 199 -2.68 17.41 2.20
C SER A 199 -3.36 16.27 2.92
N ARG A 200 -3.88 15.31 2.15
CA ARG A 200 -4.48 14.10 2.66
C ARG A 200 -3.52 12.94 2.42
N LEU A 201 -3.09 12.30 3.52
CA LEU A 201 -2.27 11.09 3.52
C LEU A 201 -3.14 9.95 4.03
N GLY A 202 -3.61 9.13 3.12
CA GLY A 202 -4.61 8.09 3.38
C GLY A 202 -5.94 8.70 3.86
N ASP A 203 -6.39 8.26 5.03
CA ASP A 203 -7.58 8.81 5.68
C ASP A 203 -7.29 10.01 6.59
N LYS A 204 -6.03 10.43 6.69
CA LYS A 204 -5.61 11.49 7.61
C LYS A 204 -5.32 12.77 6.82
N LYS A 205 -5.95 13.87 7.22
CA LYS A 205 -5.61 15.20 6.73
C LYS A 205 -4.53 15.84 7.60
N TRP A 206 -3.52 16.37 6.93
CA TRP A 206 -2.35 17.00 7.51
C TRP A 206 -2.26 18.46 7.09
N TYR A 207 -1.74 19.28 7.98
CA TYR A 207 -1.55 20.71 7.81
C TYR A 207 -0.10 21.06 8.12
N LEU A 208 0.46 21.93 7.28
CA LEU A 208 1.65 22.70 7.60
C LEU A 208 1.16 24.06 8.09
N VAL A 209 1.47 24.37 9.34
CA VAL A 209 1.03 25.61 9.99
C VAL A 209 2.24 26.45 10.35
N LEU A 210 2.18 27.73 10.01
CA LEU A 210 3.03 28.74 10.58
C LEU A 210 2.40 29.20 11.89
N VAL A 211 3.10 28.99 12.99
CA VAL A 211 2.68 29.49 14.30
C VAL A 211 3.48 30.75 14.60
N ARG A 212 2.77 31.85 14.87
CA ARG A 212 3.34 33.18 15.12
C ARG A 212 2.49 33.96 16.11
N ARG A 213 3.15 34.52 17.12
CA ARG A 213 2.56 35.45 18.08
C ARG A 213 3.06 36.87 17.83
#